data_AF-A0A7G3BTV1-F1
#
_entry.id   AF-A0A7G3BTV1-F1
#
_cell.length_a   1.000
_cell.length_b   1.000
_cell.length_c   1.000
_cell.angle_alpha   90.00
_cell.angle_beta   90.00
_cell.angle_gamma   90.00
#
_symmetry.space_group_name_H-M   'P 1'
#
loop_
_entity.id
_entity.type
_entity.pdbx_description
1 polymer ?
#
loop_
_entity_poly.entity_id
_entity_poly.type
_entity_poly.pdbx_seq_one_letter_code
_entity_poly.pdbx_strand_id
1 'polypeptide(L)'
;MTLDKSKKRGRPAQLLQIAELHAFVDYLSQKKDRSELQNDVIAMLRAENFNFDSLSEAEQILVKEALKPYREHMKLNLLFDEVSVQYPQTAYEKKFVQLFEAYRDNELSGADFNILKTMATRYLSFKAHKLELSDLELYLSQIQKKEANKKRTAENHRKFELGGAVLAAFKELGIDISESTPEQVKNRIKNVTKFHNDVVKSKVYQEVKNYKNEYFERNKLFHQVLEGLNTWKKEGELLSVIEIKKALAKNQE
;
A
#
# COMPACT_ATOMS: atom_id res chain seq x y z
N MET A 1 32.79 62.71 -15.67
CA MET A 1 32.84 61.27 -15.32
C MET A 1 31.45 60.85 -14.85
N THR A 2 30.65 60.31 -15.76
CA THR A 2 29.33 59.75 -15.46
C THR A 2 29.48 58.24 -15.32
N LEU A 3 29.41 57.74 -14.09
CA LEU A 3 29.38 56.32 -13.80
C LEU A 3 27.98 55.79 -14.10
N ASP A 4 27.92 55.00 -15.17
CA ASP A 4 26.76 54.32 -15.70
C ASP A 4 26.20 53.32 -14.66
N LYS A 5 24.92 53.48 -14.32
CA LYS A 5 24.22 52.60 -13.39
C LYS A 5 23.95 51.28 -14.11
N SER A 6 24.60 50.22 -13.64
CA SER A 6 24.32 48.85 -14.07
C SER A 6 22.82 48.54 -13.94
N LYS A 7 22.13 48.41 -15.08
CA LYS A 7 20.78 47.86 -15.18
C LYS A 7 20.77 46.45 -14.61
N LYS A 8 20.30 46.27 -13.37
CA LYS A 8 19.96 44.95 -12.83
C LYS A 8 18.80 44.38 -13.66
N ARG A 9 19.12 43.42 -14.52
CA ARG A 9 18.17 42.50 -15.16
C ARG A 9 17.50 41.67 -14.07
N GLY A 10 16.19 41.77 -13.96
CA GLY A 10 15.35 40.89 -13.15
C GLY A 10 13.92 41.39 -13.17
N ARG A 11 12.98 40.53 -13.58
CA ARG A 11 11.53 40.77 -13.51
C ARG A 11 11.18 41.44 -12.16
N PRO A 12 10.31 42.47 -12.11
CA PRO A 12 9.79 42.94 -10.83
C PRO A 12 9.21 41.71 -10.11
N ALA A 13 9.65 41.48 -8.87
CA ALA A 13 9.06 40.46 -8.02
C ALA A 13 7.55 40.67 -8.06
N GLN A 14 6.76 39.65 -8.37
CA GLN A 14 5.30 39.74 -8.23
C GLN A 14 5.05 40.24 -6.81
N LEU A 15 4.50 41.47 -6.70
CA LEU A 15 4.03 42.03 -5.45
C LEU A 15 3.09 40.98 -4.85
N LEU A 16 3.48 40.42 -3.71
CA LEU A 16 2.65 39.51 -2.95
C LEU A 16 1.45 40.32 -2.48
N GLN A 17 0.28 40.06 -3.08
CA GLN A 17 -0.92 40.79 -2.72
C GLN A 17 -1.30 40.48 -1.28
N ILE A 18 -1.81 41.47 -0.55
CA ILE A 18 -2.28 41.32 0.84
C ILE A 18 -3.24 40.13 0.95
N ALA A 19 -4.13 39.95 -0.03
CA ALA A 19 -5.05 38.81 -0.10
C ALA A 19 -4.34 37.43 -0.21
N GLU A 20 -3.24 37.33 -0.96
CA GLU A 20 -2.44 36.09 -1.07
C GLU A 20 -1.79 35.75 0.28
N LEU A 21 -1.33 36.76 1.02
CA LEU A 21 -0.69 36.59 2.32
C LEU A 21 -1.69 36.22 3.43
N HIS A 22 -2.89 36.79 3.40
CA HIS A 22 -3.98 36.36 4.29
C HIS A 22 -4.36 34.90 4.04
N ALA A 23 -4.63 34.54 2.79
CA ALA A 23 -5.00 33.18 2.43
C ALA A 23 -3.87 32.16 2.72
N PHE A 24 -2.61 32.58 2.61
CA PHE A 24 -1.46 31.78 3.04
C PHE A 24 -1.44 31.53 4.56
N VAL A 25 -1.68 32.55 5.38
CA VAL A 25 -1.74 32.39 6.84
C VAL A 25 -2.93 31.51 7.25
N ASP A 26 -4.06 31.63 6.56
CA ASP A 26 -5.24 30.77 6.78
C ASP A 26 -4.92 29.31 6.44
N TYR A 27 -4.28 29.06 5.30
CA TYR A 27 -3.80 27.75 4.90
C TYR A 27 -2.84 27.13 5.93
N LEU A 28 -1.89 27.90 6.45
CA LEU A 28 -0.99 27.41 7.50
C LEU A 28 -1.74 27.14 8.81
N SER A 29 -2.76 27.93 9.13
CA SER A 29 -3.55 27.77 10.37
C SER A 29 -4.41 26.51 10.38
N GLN A 30 -4.75 25.97 9.20
CA GLN A 30 -5.48 24.71 9.05
C GLN A 30 -4.58 23.46 9.18
N LYS A 31 -3.25 23.63 9.19
CA LYS A 31 -2.31 22.50 9.35
C LYS A 31 -2.25 22.06 10.81
N LYS A 32 -2.32 20.74 11.01
CA LYS A 32 -2.19 20.11 12.32
C LYS A 32 -0.82 20.37 12.96
N ASP A 33 0.24 20.30 12.15
CA ASP A 33 1.62 20.55 12.57
C ASP A 33 2.25 21.66 11.70
N ARG A 34 2.91 22.61 12.36
CA ARG A 34 3.61 23.73 11.71
C ARG A 34 5.08 23.73 12.10
N SER A 35 5.96 24.05 11.15
CA SER A 35 7.38 24.24 11.46
C SER A 35 7.62 25.56 12.20
N GLU A 36 8.77 25.68 12.87
CA GLU A 36 9.22 26.94 13.49
C GLU A 36 9.20 28.09 12.49
N LEU A 37 9.77 27.89 11.30
CA LEU A 37 9.73 28.85 10.19
C LEU A 37 8.31 29.30 9.82
N GLN A 38 7.34 28.38 9.82
CA GLN A 38 5.94 28.74 9.51
C GLN A 38 5.32 29.58 10.62
N ASN A 39 5.63 29.29 11.88
CA ASN A 39 5.16 30.09 13.02
C ASN A 39 5.79 31.49 13.00
N ASP A 40 7.09 31.57 12.74
CA ASP A 40 7.83 32.85 12.64
C ASP A 40 7.27 33.73 11.52
N VAL A 41 7.04 33.15 10.35
CA VAL A 41 6.47 33.86 9.20
C VAL A 41 5.04 34.36 9.48
N ILE A 42 4.21 33.59 10.19
CA ILE A 42 2.88 34.06 10.60
C ILE A 42 3.00 35.26 11.55
N ALA A 43 3.91 35.23 12.51
CA ALA A 43 4.13 36.32 13.44
C ALA A 43 4.62 37.59 12.73
N MET A 44 5.61 37.46 11.84
CA MET A 44 6.14 38.55 11.00
C MET A 44 5.03 39.20 10.16
N LEU A 45 4.24 38.39 9.44
CA LEU A 45 3.17 38.90 8.59
C LEU A 45 2.07 39.61 9.39
N ARG A 46 1.72 39.11 10.58
CA ARG A 46 0.72 39.75 11.44
C ARG A 46 1.21 41.05 12.06
N ALA A 47 2.48 41.12 12.47
CA ALA A 47 3.07 42.32 13.07
C ALA A 47 3.03 43.52 12.10
N GLU A 48 3.28 43.27 10.82
CA GLU A 48 3.28 44.30 9.76
C GLU A 48 1.94 44.42 9.01
N ASN A 49 0.83 43.94 9.59
CA ASN A 49 -0.51 43.97 8.96
C ASN A 49 -0.52 43.46 7.51
N PHE A 50 0.22 42.38 7.24
CA PHE A 50 0.37 41.74 5.94
C PHE A 50 0.96 42.65 4.85
N ASN A 51 1.63 43.75 5.24
CA ASN A 51 2.39 44.58 4.32
C ASN A 51 3.78 43.98 4.06
N PHE A 52 3.91 43.24 2.95
CA PHE A 52 5.17 42.60 2.57
C PHE A 52 6.33 43.58 2.39
N ASP A 53 6.06 44.79 1.90
CA ASP A 53 7.09 45.79 1.60
C ASP A 53 7.65 46.45 2.87
N SER A 54 6.91 46.37 3.99
CA SER A 54 7.37 46.83 5.32
C SER A 54 8.39 45.89 5.97
N LEU A 55 8.48 44.64 5.51
CA LEU A 55 9.41 43.65 6.05
C LEU A 55 10.85 43.94 5.60
N SER A 56 11.81 43.61 6.47
CA SER A 56 13.23 43.63 6.11
C SER A 56 13.56 42.64 4.99
N GLU A 57 14.66 42.84 4.26
CA GLU A 57 15.05 41.96 3.16
C GLU A 57 15.22 40.49 3.61
N ALA A 58 15.72 40.27 4.83
CA ALA A 58 15.85 38.94 5.42
C ALA A 58 14.48 38.28 5.68
N GLU A 59 13.54 39.02 6.27
CA GLU A 59 12.18 38.54 6.54
C GLU A 59 11.42 38.27 5.23
N GLN A 60 11.59 39.12 4.22
CA GLN A 60 11.02 38.91 2.89
C GLN A 60 11.50 37.60 2.25
N ILE A 61 12.76 37.21 2.46
CA ILE A 61 13.30 35.93 1.98
C ILE A 61 12.64 34.76 2.71
N LEU A 62 12.51 34.84 4.04
CA LEU A 62 11.87 33.79 4.85
C LEU A 62 10.40 33.59 4.47
N VAL A 63 9.65 34.67 4.30
CA VAL A 63 8.26 34.65 3.83
C VAL A 63 8.17 34.00 2.46
N LYS A 64 9.03 34.37 1.50
CA LYS A 64 9.08 33.77 0.16
C LYS A 64 9.37 32.27 0.21
N GLU A 65 10.25 31.82 1.10
CA GLU A 65 10.55 30.40 1.27
C GLU A 65 9.35 29.63 1.82
N ALA A 66 8.73 30.15 2.88
CA ALA A 66 7.57 29.54 3.52
C ALA A 66 6.32 29.53 2.62
N LEU A 67 6.23 30.45 1.66
CA LEU A 67 5.14 30.54 0.67
C LEU A 67 5.21 29.47 -0.43
N LYS A 68 6.39 28.89 -0.71
CA LYS A 68 6.54 27.93 -1.83
C LYS A 68 5.54 26.76 -1.76
N PRO A 69 5.34 26.07 -0.62
CA PRO A 69 4.39 24.97 -0.53
C PRO A 69 2.94 25.43 -0.73
N TYR A 70 2.60 26.62 -0.26
CA TYR A 70 1.27 27.19 -0.44
C TYR A 70 0.99 27.54 -1.90
N ARG A 71 1.94 28.13 -2.61
CA ARG A 71 1.81 28.41 -4.04
C ARG A 71 1.64 27.13 -4.86
N GLU A 72 2.35 26.07 -4.51
CA GLU A 72 2.14 24.76 -5.16
C GLU A 72 0.75 24.21 -4.84
N HIS A 73 0.29 24.30 -3.58
CA HIS A 73 -1.06 23.90 -3.18
C HIS A 73 -2.14 24.67 -3.96
N MET A 74 -2.04 26.01 -4.03
CA MET A 74 -2.96 26.84 -4.81
C MET A 74 -2.99 26.45 -6.28
N LYS A 75 -1.81 26.28 -6.90
CA LYS A 75 -1.69 25.86 -8.30
C LYS A 75 -2.39 24.53 -8.54
N LEU A 76 -2.24 23.56 -7.62
CA LEU A 76 -2.90 22.27 -7.70
C LEU A 76 -4.43 22.40 -7.55
N ASN A 77 -4.90 23.18 -6.57
CA ASN A 77 -6.34 23.42 -6.35
C ASN A 77 -6.99 24.06 -7.57
N LEU A 78 -6.41 25.15 -8.09
CA LEU A 78 -6.94 25.84 -9.27
C LEU A 78 -7.02 24.92 -10.48
N LEU A 79 -5.99 24.08 -10.66
CA LEU A 79 -6.00 23.11 -11.75
C LEU A 79 -7.04 22.01 -11.53
N PHE A 80 -7.22 21.55 -10.30
CA PHE A 80 -8.26 20.58 -9.95
C PHE A 80 -9.65 21.13 -10.20
N ASP A 81 -9.94 22.36 -9.75
CA ASP A 81 -11.23 23.02 -9.97
C ASP A 81 -11.54 23.13 -11.46
N GLU A 82 -10.53 23.42 -12.28
CA GLU A 82 -10.68 23.46 -13.74
C GLU A 82 -10.91 22.06 -14.35
N VAL A 83 -10.09 21.08 -14.00
CA VAL A 83 -10.11 19.75 -14.64
C VAL A 83 -11.30 18.91 -14.16
N SER A 84 -11.74 19.10 -12.92
CA SER A 84 -12.85 18.34 -12.33
C SER A 84 -14.20 18.60 -12.99
N VAL A 85 -14.41 19.81 -13.53
CA VAL A 85 -15.64 20.20 -14.22
C VAL A 85 -15.61 19.94 -15.74
N GLN A 86 -14.44 19.66 -16.31
CA GLN A 86 -14.31 19.35 -17.73
C GLN A 86 -14.86 17.96 -18.06
N TYR A 87 -15.69 17.87 -19.10
CA TYR A 87 -16.21 16.60 -19.59
C TYR A 87 -16.23 16.56 -21.13
N PRO A 88 -15.77 15.46 -21.76
CA PRO A 88 -15.21 14.25 -21.16
C PRO A 88 -13.76 14.42 -20.70
N GLN A 89 -13.41 13.87 -19.54
CA GLN A 89 -12.03 13.85 -19.06
C GLN A 89 -11.17 12.80 -19.79
N THR A 90 -9.97 13.19 -20.19
CA THR A 90 -8.90 12.32 -20.67
C THR A 90 -8.40 11.38 -19.55
N ALA A 91 -7.69 10.31 -19.93
CA ALA A 91 -7.09 9.40 -18.96
C ALA A 91 -6.06 10.11 -18.05
N TYR A 92 -5.39 11.13 -18.58
CA TYR A 92 -4.42 11.94 -17.84
C TYR A 92 -5.11 12.77 -16.75
N GLU A 93 -6.18 13.48 -17.12
CA GLU A 93 -6.99 14.29 -16.22
C GLU A 93 -7.62 13.46 -15.11
N LYS A 94 -8.18 12.29 -15.44
CA LYS A 94 -8.72 11.36 -14.45
C LYS A 94 -7.67 10.93 -13.42
N LYS A 95 -6.45 10.60 -13.86
CA LYS A 95 -5.35 10.23 -12.95
C LYS A 95 -4.90 11.43 -12.11
N PHE A 96 -4.88 12.64 -12.67
CA PHE A 96 -4.58 13.86 -11.93
C PHE A 96 -5.61 14.11 -10.81
N VAL A 97 -6.91 14.06 -11.13
CA VAL A 97 -8.02 14.22 -10.18
C VAL A 97 -7.90 13.19 -9.06
N GLN A 98 -7.69 11.91 -9.39
CA GLN A 98 -7.50 10.84 -8.39
C GLN A 98 -6.32 11.13 -7.44
N LEU A 99 -5.17 11.53 -7.97
CA LEU A 99 -3.99 11.83 -7.14
C LEU A 99 -4.22 13.08 -6.28
N PHE A 100 -4.95 14.07 -6.79
CA PHE A 100 -5.27 15.27 -6.04
C PHE A 100 -6.26 15.01 -4.89
N GLU A 101 -7.27 14.17 -5.10
CA GLU A 101 -8.20 13.75 -4.03
C GLU A 101 -7.44 13.07 -2.89
N ALA A 102 -6.56 12.12 -3.20
CA ALA A 102 -5.69 11.49 -2.21
C ALA A 102 -4.72 12.48 -1.53
N TYR A 103 -4.28 13.53 -2.23
CA TYR A 103 -3.50 14.61 -1.63
C TYR A 103 -4.32 15.43 -0.63
N ARG A 104 -5.57 15.80 -0.99
CA ARG A 104 -6.49 16.54 -0.11
C ARG A 104 -6.79 15.76 1.16
N ASP A 105 -6.95 14.45 1.03
CA ASP A 105 -7.31 13.56 2.15
C ASP A 105 -6.09 13.15 3.00
N ASN A 106 -4.89 13.70 2.71
CA ASN A 106 -3.61 13.40 3.36
C ASN A 106 -3.17 11.92 3.25
N GLU A 107 -3.64 11.21 2.23
CA GLU A 107 -3.34 9.79 1.99
C GLU A 107 -2.21 9.60 0.95
N LEU A 108 -1.75 10.69 0.34
CA LEU A 108 -0.78 10.63 -0.74
C LEU A 108 0.66 10.49 -0.22
N SER A 109 1.37 9.46 -0.70
CA SER A 109 2.78 9.28 -0.37
C SER A 109 3.65 10.39 -0.97
N GLY A 110 4.84 10.64 -0.41
CA GLY A 110 5.76 11.66 -0.94
C GLY A 110 6.19 11.42 -2.40
N ALA A 111 6.26 10.15 -2.83
CA ALA A 111 6.53 9.80 -4.22
C ALA A 111 5.35 10.15 -5.13
N ASP A 112 4.12 9.86 -4.70
CA ASP A 112 2.91 10.14 -5.47
C ASP A 112 2.61 11.65 -5.50
N PHE A 113 2.97 12.40 -4.46
CA PHE A 113 2.93 13.86 -4.46
C PHE A 113 3.86 14.47 -5.51
N ASN A 114 5.07 13.91 -5.69
CA ASN A 114 5.95 14.33 -6.77
C ASN A 114 5.39 14.02 -8.16
N ILE A 115 4.67 12.90 -8.30
CA ILE A 115 3.93 12.57 -9.53
C ILE A 115 2.85 13.62 -9.78
N LEU A 116 2.03 13.95 -8.78
CA LEU A 116 0.97 14.97 -8.86
C LEU A 116 1.51 16.33 -9.32
N LYS A 117 2.59 16.83 -8.69
CA LYS A 117 3.25 18.10 -9.09
C LYS A 117 3.75 18.08 -10.53
N THR A 118 4.37 16.97 -10.94
CA THR A 118 4.85 16.80 -12.31
C THR A 118 3.69 16.75 -13.29
N MET A 119 2.59 16.09 -12.90
CA MET A 119 1.40 15.99 -13.73
C MET A 119 0.78 17.36 -13.98
N ALA A 120 0.62 18.16 -12.92
CA ALA A 120 0.12 19.53 -13.01
C ALA A 120 0.98 20.40 -13.92
N THR A 121 2.30 20.34 -13.74
CA THR A 121 3.25 21.16 -14.51
C THR A 121 3.23 20.83 -16.00
N ARG A 122 3.15 19.54 -16.34
CA ARG A 122 3.01 19.07 -17.74
C ARG A 122 1.67 19.51 -18.32
N TYR A 123 0.57 19.36 -17.58
CA TYR A 123 -0.74 19.78 -18.07
C TYR A 123 -0.84 21.28 -18.32
N LEU A 124 -0.29 22.12 -17.43
CA LEU A 124 -0.20 23.56 -17.65
C LEU A 124 0.66 23.92 -18.87
N SER A 125 1.73 23.15 -19.11
CA SER A 125 2.56 23.32 -20.31
C SER A 125 1.82 22.93 -21.59
N PHE A 126 1.00 21.87 -21.54
CA PHE A 126 0.11 21.48 -22.63
C PHE A 126 -0.93 22.57 -22.94
N LYS A 127 -1.60 23.12 -21.92
CA LYS A 127 -2.52 24.26 -22.08
C LYS A 127 -1.86 25.51 -22.67
N ALA A 128 -0.56 25.69 -22.40
CA ALA A 128 0.24 26.78 -22.97
C ALA A 128 0.80 26.46 -24.36
N HIS A 129 0.37 25.37 -25.00
CA HIS A 129 0.83 24.88 -26.30
C HIS A 129 2.35 24.62 -26.37
N LYS A 130 2.96 24.24 -25.24
CA LYS A 130 4.39 23.87 -25.15
C LYS A 130 4.62 22.36 -25.16
N LEU A 131 3.56 21.59 -25.00
CA LEU A 131 3.54 20.13 -25.06
C LEU A 131 2.34 19.69 -25.88
N GLU A 132 2.44 18.51 -26.46
CA GLU A 132 1.36 17.87 -27.19
C GLU A 132 0.63 16.86 -26.28
N LEU A 133 -0.57 16.43 -26.72
CA LEU A 133 -1.33 15.41 -25.99
C LEU A 133 -0.54 14.10 -25.84
N SER A 134 0.22 13.73 -26.86
CA SER A 134 1.09 12.54 -26.86
C SER A 134 2.14 12.56 -25.75
N ASP A 135 2.65 13.74 -25.36
CA ASP A 135 3.59 13.89 -24.26
C ASP A 135 2.95 13.58 -22.91
N LEU A 136 1.67 13.95 -22.75
CA LEU A 136 0.88 13.64 -21.55
C LEU A 136 0.61 12.14 -21.46
N GLU A 137 0.17 11.53 -22.56
CA GLU A 137 -0.10 10.10 -22.66
C GLU A 137 1.16 9.26 -22.41
N LEU A 138 2.30 9.67 -22.96
CA LEU A 138 3.58 9.00 -22.73
C LEU A 138 3.95 9.02 -21.24
N TYR A 139 3.81 10.17 -20.58
CA TYR A 139 4.11 10.28 -19.16
C TYR A 139 3.16 9.42 -18.31
N LEU A 140 1.87 9.40 -18.63
CA LEU A 140 0.89 8.53 -17.97
C LEU A 140 1.27 7.04 -18.11
N SER A 141 1.65 6.62 -19.32
CA SER A 141 2.10 5.24 -19.57
C SER A 141 3.33 4.87 -18.74
N GLN A 142 4.29 5.80 -18.57
CA GLN A 142 5.47 5.57 -17.74
C GLN A 142 5.10 5.37 -16.26
N ILE A 143 4.17 6.16 -15.72
CA ILE A 143 3.67 5.99 -14.34
C ILE A 143 3.01 4.62 -14.18
N GLN A 144 2.09 4.27 -15.07
CA GLN A 144 1.36 3.00 -15.02
C GLN A 144 2.31 1.79 -15.11
N LYS A 145 3.34 1.85 -15.97
CA LYS A 145 4.38 0.80 -16.05
C LYS A 145 5.17 0.66 -14.75
N LYS A 146 5.52 1.78 -14.10
CA LYS A 146 6.22 1.75 -12.80
C LYS A 146 5.34 1.14 -11.70
N GLU A 147 4.07 1.53 -11.63
CA GLU A 147 3.10 0.98 -10.67
C GLU A 147 2.92 -0.53 -10.87
N ALA A 148 2.74 -0.99 -12.12
CA ALA A 148 2.61 -2.40 -12.44
C ALA A 148 3.87 -3.21 -12.09
N ASN A 149 5.06 -2.66 -12.35
CA ASN A 149 6.32 -3.28 -11.98
C ASN A 149 6.47 -3.40 -10.45
N LYS A 150 6.14 -2.35 -9.69
CA LYS A 150 6.17 -2.38 -8.22
C LYS A 150 5.25 -3.48 -7.67
N LYS A 151 4.03 -3.59 -8.21
CA LYS A 151 3.08 -4.65 -7.84
C LYS A 151 3.63 -6.05 -8.14
N ARG A 152 4.20 -6.26 -9.33
CA ARG A 152 4.82 -7.54 -9.72
C ARG A 152 6.01 -7.91 -8.83
N THR A 153 6.85 -6.94 -8.46
CA THR A 153 7.97 -7.16 -7.55
C THR A 153 7.50 -7.55 -6.16
N ALA A 154 6.49 -6.86 -5.62
CA ALA A 154 5.90 -7.19 -4.31
C ALA A 154 5.26 -8.59 -4.32
N GLU A 155 4.52 -8.93 -5.38
CA GLU A 155 3.93 -10.26 -5.55
C GLU A 155 5.00 -11.36 -5.63
N ASN A 156 6.07 -11.12 -6.40
CA ASN A 156 7.19 -12.05 -6.50
C ASN A 156 7.89 -12.23 -5.15
N HIS A 157 8.17 -11.13 -4.44
CA HIS A 157 8.75 -11.19 -3.09
C HIS A 157 7.89 -12.05 -2.15
N ARG A 158 6.57 -11.83 -2.17
CA ARG A 158 5.64 -12.62 -1.36
C ARG A 158 5.64 -14.10 -1.75
N LYS A 159 5.72 -14.43 -3.04
CA LYS A 159 5.85 -15.82 -3.50
C LYS A 159 7.13 -16.47 -2.97
N PHE A 160 8.25 -15.75 -2.96
CA PHE A 160 9.51 -16.25 -2.38
C PHE A 160 9.42 -16.46 -0.87
N GLU A 161 8.85 -15.51 -0.12
CA GLU A 161 8.63 -15.65 1.33
C GLU A 161 7.79 -16.89 1.65
N LEU A 162 6.66 -17.06 0.95
CA LEU A 162 5.76 -18.21 1.14
C LEU A 162 6.44 -19.51 0.75
N GLY A 163 7.19 -19.53 -0.36
CA GLY A 163 7.98 -20.70 -0.76
C GLY A 163 9.01 -21.09 0.31
N GLY A 164 9.74 -20.10 0.86
CA GLY A 164 10.67 -20.30 1.95
C GLY A 164 10.02 -20.86 3.22
N ALA A 165 8.84 -20.33 3.58
CA ALA A 165 8.06 -20.84 4.73
C ALA A 165 7.62 -22.30 4.54
N VAL A 166 7.19 -22.67 3.33
CA VAL A 166 6.83 -24.07 3.01
C VAL A 166 8.07 -24.97 3.15
N LEU A 167 9.20 -24.58 2.56
CA LEU A 167 10.45 -25.35 2.67
C LEU A 167 10.88 -25.54 4.14
N ALA A 168 10.80 -24.49 4.95
CA ALA A 168 11.11 -24.55 6.37
C ALA A 168 10.18 -25.51 7.12
N ALA A 169 8.86 -25.46 6.86
CA ALA A 169 7.89 -26.35 7.49
C ALA A 169 8.15 -27.83 7.17
N PHE A 170 8.47 -28.17 5.92
CA PHE A 170 8.83 -29.55 5.55
C PHE A 170 10.11 -30.02 6.24
N LYS A 171 11.10 -29.13 6.37
CA LYS A 171 12.34 -29.43 7.11
C LYS A 171 12.07 -29.69 8.60
N GLU A 172 11.23 -28.89 9.25
CA GLU A 172 10.84 -29.09 10.65
C GLU A 172 10.07 -30.41 10.86
N LEU A 173 9.26 -30.81 9.88
CA LEU A 173 8.56 -32.10 9.88
C LEU A 173 9.48 -33.29 9.55
N GLY A 174 10.76 -33.07 9.25
CA GLY A 174 11.71 -34.11 8.86
C GLY A 174 11.40 -34.76 7.51
N ILE A 175 10.60 -34.11 6.66
CA ILE A 175 10.21 -34.62 5.35
C ILE A 175 11.12 -33.98 4.30
N ASP A 176 11.98 -34.81 3.67
CA ASP A 176 12.77 -34.34 2.54
C ASP A 176 11.88 -34.18 1.29
N ILE A 177 11.95 -32.99 0.70
CA ILE A 177 11.26 -32.61 -0.54
C ILE A 177 12.23 -32.08 -1.60
N SER A 178 13.53 -32.27 -1.42
CA SER A 178 14.59 -31.82 -2.33
C SER A 178 14.39 -32.31 -3.78
N GLU A 179 13.95 -33.55 -3.94
CA GLU A 179 13.63 -34.15 -5.25
C GLU A 179 12.15 -34.03 -5.65
N SER A 180 11.30 -33.44 -4.79
CA SER A 180 9.87 -33.32 -5.07
C SER A 180 9.57 -32.13 -5.97
N THR A 181 8.76 -32.38 -7.00
CA THR A 181 8.20 -31.30 -7.83
C THR A 181 7.22 -30.42 -7.03
N PRO A 182 7.01 -29.15 -7.44
CA PRO A 182 6.04 -28.28 -6.78
C PRO A 182 4.63 -28.88 -6.69
N GLU A 183 4.21 -29.65 -7.69
CA GLU A 183 2.88 -30.28 -7.69
C GLU A 183 2.80 -31.45 -6.69
N GLN A 184 3.87 -32.24 -6.55
CA GLN A 184 3.94 -33.26 -5.51
C GLN A 184 3.90 -32.64 -4.10
N VAL A 185 4.59 -31.53 -3.88
CA VAL A 185 4.54 -30.79 -2.60
C VAL A 185 3.12 -30.30 -2.32
N LYS A 186 2.46 -29.66 -3.29
CA LYS A 186 1.05 -29.23 -3.15
C LYS A 186 0.13 -30.41 -2.85
N ASN A 187 0.27 -31.52 -3.56
CA ASN A 187 -0.56 -32.70 -3.37
C ASN A 187 -0.34 -33.32 -1.99
N ARG A 188 0.90 -33.35 -1.47
CA ARG A 188 1.16 -33.78 -0.08
C ARG A 188 0.39 -32.90 0.92
N ILE A 189 0.48 -31.58 0.80
CA ILE A 189 -0.25 -30.64 1.69
C ILE A 189 -1.76 -30.88 1.60
N LYS A 190 -2.31 -30.96 0.38
CA LYS A 190 -3.74 -31.20 0.15
C LYS A 190 -4.20 -32.54 0.71
N ASN A 191 -3.45 -33.61 0.47
CA ASN A 191 -3.82 -34.96 0.88
C ASN A 191 -3.77 -35.13 2.40
N VAL A 192 -2.75 -34.57 3.07
CA VAL A 192 -2.69 -34.56 4.54
C VAL A 192 -3.87 -33.80 5.13
N THR A 193 -4.21 -32.64 4.56
CA THR A 193 -5.37 -31.84 5.01
C THR A 193 -6.68 -32.61 4.81
N LYS A 194 -6.84 -33.26 3.65
CA LYS A 194 -8.02 -34.08 3.34
C LYS A 194 -8.15 -35.23 4.32
N PHE A 195 -7.08 -36.00 4.53
CA PHE A 195 -7.05 -37.09 5.48
C PHE A 195 -7.38 -36.62 6.90
N HIS A 196 -6.79 -35.51 7.35
CA HIS A 196 -7.11 -34.92 8.65
C HIS A 196 -8.61 -34.59 8.77
N ASN A 197 -9.20 -33.95 7.76
CA ASN A 197 -10.63 -33.63 7.76
C ASN A 197 -11.51 -34.89 7.78
N ASP A 198 -11.12 -35.95 7.09
CA ASP A 198 -11.84 -37.22 7.07
C ASP A 198 -11.74 -37.93 8.44
N VAL A 199 -10.57 -37.92 9.07
CA VAL A 199 -10.37 -38.42 10.44
C VAL A 199 -11.21 -37.64 11.44
N VAL A 200 -11.22 -36.31 11.35
CA VAL A 200 -12.03 -35.45 12.23
C VAL A 200 -13.51 -35.78 12.10
N LYS A 201 -14.00 -36.14 10.91
CA LYS A 201 -15.41 -36.55 10.69
C LYS A 201 -15.72 -37.98 11.14
N SER A 202 -14.72 -38.81 11.45
CA SER A 202 -14.92 -40.19 11.85
C SER A 202 -15.68 -40.29 13.18
N LYS A 203 -16.46 -41.37 13.36
CA LYS A 203 -17.30 -41.57 14.56
C LYS A 203 -16.49 -41.59 15.84
N VAL A 204 -15.39 -42.35 15.85
CA VAL A 204 -14.48 -42.46 17.01
C VAL A 204 -13.89 -41.10 17.38
N TYR A 205 -13.49 -40.29 16.39
CA TYR A 205 -12.96 -38.95 16.66
C TYR A 205 -14.03 -38.01 17.24
N GLN A 206 -15.25 -38.05 16.71
CA GLN A 206 -16.36 -37.25 17.23
C GLN A 206 -16.76 -37.65 18.65
N GLU A 207 -16.70 -38.93 19.00
CA GLU A 207 -16.88 -39.38 20.39
C GLU A 207 -15.77 -38.85 21.29
N VAL A 208 -14.50 -38.98 20.89
CA VAL A 208 -13.36 -38.44 21.63
C VAL A 208 -13.48 -36.93 21.86
N LYS A 209 -13.99 -36.20 20.87
CA LYS A 209 -14.24 -34.75 20.97
C LYS A 209 -15.21 -34.38 22.09
N ASN A 210 -16.17 -35.25 22.43
CA ASN A 210 -17.11 -35.00 23.52
C ASN A 210 -16.44 -35.08 24.90
N TYR A 211 -15.30 -35.76 25.02
CA TYR A 211 -14.54 -35.88 26.26
C TYR A 211 -13.45 -34.80 26.40
N LYS A 212 -12.87 -34.35 25.29
CA LYS A 212 -11.80 -33.33 25.26
C LYS A 212 -11.96 -32.37 24.09
N ASN A 213 -12.01 -31.06 24.39
CA ASN A 213 -12.22 -30.01 23.39
C ASN A 213 -10.92 -29.31 22.92
N GLU A 214 -9.87 -29.30 23.74
CA GLU A 214 -8.55 -28.74 23.38
C GLU A 214 -7.88 -29.60 22.28
N TYR A 215 -7.25 -28.96 21.29
CA TYR A 215 -6.78 -29.63 20.08
C TYR A 215 -5.71 -30.70 20.35
N PHE A 216 -4.68 -30.35 21.13
CA PHE A 216 -3.57 -31.25 21.40
C PHE A 216 -4.00 -32.41 22.32
N GLU A 217 -4.75 -32.12 23.38
CA GLU A 217 -5.31 -33.13 24.29
C GLU A 217 -6.28 -34.08 23.58
N ARG A 218 -7.16 -33.56 22.73
CA ARG A 218 -8.11 -34.37 21.97
C ARG A 218 -7.39 -35.30 21.01
N ASN A 219 -6.40 -34.79 20.27
CA ASN A 219 -5.62 -35.62 19.35
C ASN A 219 -4.83 -36.69 20.11
N LYS A 220 -4.25 -36.36 21.27
CA LYS A 220 -3.57 -37.33 22.13
C LYS A 220 -4.52 -38.43 22.60
N LEU A 221 -5.71 -38.06 23.09
CA LEU A 221 -6.73 -39.02 23.52
C LEU A 221 -7.20 -39.91 22.37
N PHE A 222 -7.40 -39.33 21.18
CA PHE A 222 -7.77 -40.10 19.98
C PHE A 222 -6.74 -41.18 19.65
N HIS A 223 -5.44 -40.85 19.67
CA HIS A 223 -4.38 -41.84 19.46
C HIS A 223 -4.41 -42.94 20.53
N GLN A 224 -4.57 -42.57 21.81
CA GLN A 224 -4.66 -43.55 22.91
C GLN A 224 -5.86 -44.50 22.76
N VAL A 225 -7.01 -43.99 22.32
CA VAL A 225 -8.20 -44.81 22.05
C VAL A 225 -7.95 -45.77 20.89
N LEU A 226 -7.32 -45.33 19.80
CA LEU A 226 -6.99 -46.20 18.68
C LEU A 226 -6.02 -47.33 19.09
N GLU A 227 -4.97 -47.01 19.85
CA GLU A 227 -4.05 -48.02 20.39
C GLU A 227 -4.78 -48.99 21.33
N GLY A 228 -5.65 -48.47 22.19
CA GLY A 228 -6.48 -49.28 23.08
C GLY A 228 -7.39 -50.25 22.32
N LEU A 229 -8.09 -49.78 21.28
CA LEU A 229 -8.93 -50.61 20.42
C LEU A 229 -8.14 -51.73 19.75
N ASN A 230 -6.88 -51.48 19.39
CA ASN A 230 -5.98 -52.47 18.79
C ASN A 230 -5.52 -53.56 19.77
N THR A 231 -5.83 -53.47 21.07
CA THR A 231 -5.55 -54.55 22.04
C THR A 231 -6.68 -55.58 22.15
N TRP A 232 -7.87 -55.28 21.63
CA TRP A 232 -9.03 -56.17 21.72
C TRP A 232 -8.94 -57.31 20.71
N LYS A 233 -9.31 -58.50 21.17
CA LYS A 233 -9.39 -59.71 20.34
C LYS A 233 -10.78 -60.32 20.36
N LYS A 234 -11.21 -60.83 19.22
CA LYS A 234 -12.37 -61.70 19.09
C LYS A 234 -11.92 -63.01 18.47
N GLU A 235 -12.22 -64.13 19.13
CA GLU A 235 -11.86 -65.48 18.66
C GLU A 235 -10.35 -65.64 18.38
N GLY A 236 -9.51 -64.94 19.16
CA GLY A 236 -8.05 -64.96 19.02
C GLY A 236 -7.49 -63.97 17.99
N GLU A 237 -8.32 -63.35 17.16
CA GLU A 237 -7.92 -62.37 16.14
C GLU A 237 -8.11 -60.92 16.63
N LEU A 238 -7.18 -60.03 16.26
CA LEU A 238 -7.25 -58.61 16.63
C LEU A 238 -8.42 -57.91 15.94
N LEU A 239 -9.14 -57.05 16.68
CA LEU A 239 -10.26 -56.28 16.16
C LEU A 239 -9.87 -55.44 14.94
N SER A 240 -8.68 -54.85 14.95
CA SER A 240 -8.13 -54.08 13.82
C SER A 240 -8.04 -54.92 12.54
N VAL A 241 -7.54 -56.15 12.65
CA VAL A 241 -7.41 -57.07 11.50
C VAL A 241 -8.78 -57.48 10.98
N ILE A 242 -9.73 -57.77 11.87
CA ILE A 242 -11.10 -58.11 11.50
C ILE A 242 -11.74 -56.96 10.70
N GLU A 243 -11.64 -55.72 11.19
CA GLU A 243 -12.23 -54.56 10.52
C GLU A 243 -11.51 -54.19 9.21
N ILE A 244 -10.18 -54.37 9.12
CA ILE A 244 -9.43 -54.22 7.85
C ILE A 244 -9.94 -55.23 6.81
N LYS A 245 -10.08 -56.51 7.16
CA LYS A 245 -10.58 -57.54 6.24
C LYS A 245 -11.99 -57.23 5.75
N LYS A 246 -12.89 -56.80 6.63
CA LYS A 246 -14.25 -56.37 6.26
C LYS A 246 -14.24 -55.18 5.29
N ALA A 247 -13.41 -54.17 5.56
CA ALA A 247 -13.32 -52.99 4.72
C ALA A 247 -12.76 -53.32 3.32
N LEU A 248 -11.76 -54.21 3.24
CA LEU A 248 -11.23 -54.68 1.97
C LEU A 248 -12.28 -55.43 1.15
N ALA A 249 -13.06 -56.33 1.77
CA ALA A 249 -14.13 -57.05 1.08
C ALA A 249 -15.20 -56.10 0.52
N LYS A 250 -15.57 -55.07 1.28
CA LYS A 250 -16.57 -54.07 0.86
C LYS A 250 -16.10 -53.17 -0.30
N ASN A 251 -14.80 -52.97 -0.45
CA ASN A 251 -14.23 -52.14 -1.52
C ASN A 251 -13.91 -52.94 -2.80
N GLN A 252 -14.17 -54.25 -2.81
CA GLN A 252 -14.01 -55.14 -3.98
C GLN A 252 -15.33 -55.42 -4.71
N GLU A 253 -16.47 -54.95 -4.18
CA GLU A 253 -17.78 -54.87 -4.84
C GLU A 253 -17.98 -53.50 -5.51
#